data_AF-A0A3L6GAB0-F1
#
_entry.id   AF-A0A3L6GAB0-F1
#
_cell.length_a   1.000
_cell.length_b   1.000
_cell.length_c   1.000
_cell.angle_alpha   90.00
_cell.angle_beta   90.00
_cell.angle_gamma   90.00
#
_symmetry.space_group_name_H-M   'P 1'
#
loop_
_entity.id
_entity.type
_entity.pdbx_description
1 polymer ?
#
loop_
_entity_poly.entity_id
_entity_poly.type
_entity_poly.pdbx_seq_one_letter_code
_entity_poly.pdbx_strand_id
1 'polypeptide(L)'
;MAGEPIATVPSGPDSAAEANRLLALAESELSVGRLRAARRHALRAARLYPISPRAPVVATAANVLLADASSHHAVLLLPEPDDPDASPLSTSELRRHFKSLVKSLRVGLDAATAVAYPFVVAAAEEVLGRATEAYDALTAPAPGTFWTACAGCRLLHEFERKYVGY
;
A
#
# COMPACT_ATOMS: atom_id res chain seq x y z
N MET A 1 35.36 16.89 -17.84
CA MET A 1 34.39 16.75 -16.73
C MET A 1 33.33 17.83 -16.89
N ALA A 2 32.36 17.62 -17.80
CA ALA A 2 31.26 18.57 -17.99
C ALA A 2 30.14 18.16 -17.02
N GLY A 3 29.85 19.04 -16.05
CA GLY A 3 28.72 18.86 -15.14
C GLY A 3 27.41 18.98 -15.91
N GLU A 4 26.55 17.98 -15.78
CA GLU A 4 25.18 18.03 -16.30
C GLU A 4 24.41 19.18 -15.65
N PRO A 5 23.65 19.98 -16.42
CA PRO A 5 22.82 21.02 -15.85
C PRO A 5 21.67 20.37 -15.08
N ILE A 6 21.62 20.65 -13.77
CA ILE A 6 20.49 20.31 -12.91
C ILE A 6 19.26 21.01 -13.49
N ALA A 7 18.36 20.22 -14.07
CA ALA A 7 17.10 20.69 -14.59
C ALA A 7 16.36 21.44 -13.49
N THR A 8 16.31 22.76 -13.60
CA THR A 8 15.58 23.62 -12.68
C THR A 8 14.10 23.35 -12.90
N VAL A 9 13.48 22.61 -11.97
CA VAL A 9 12.03 22.41 -11.98
C VAL A 9 11.41 23.80 -11.88
N PRO A 10 10.58 24.23 -12.86
CA PRO A 10 9.98 25.55 -12.80
C PRO A 10 9.05 25.60 -11.58
N SER A 11 9.48 26.26 -10.51
CA SER A 11 8.70 26.44 -9.29
C SER A 11 7.81 27.69 -9.39
N GLY A 12 7.00 27.76 -10.45
CA GLY A 12 6.07 28.87 -10.71
C GLY A 12 4.64 28.56 -10.24
N PRO A 13 3.77 29.59 -10.12
CA PRO A 13 2.34 29.41 -9.82
C PRO A 13 1.63 28.51 -10.86
N ASP A 14 2.11 28.52 -12.11
CA ASP A 14 1.59 27.67 -13.19
C ASP A 14 1.82 26.18 -12.92
N SER A 15 2.94 25.82 -12.28
CA SER A 15 3.25 24.44 -11.90
C SER A 15 2.31 23.92 -10.80
N ALA A 16 1.90 24.79 -9.87
CA ALA A 16 0.91 24.44 -8.85
C ALA A 16 -0.51 24.30 -9.45
N ALA A 17 -0.88 25.18 -10.39
CA ALA A 17 -2.16 25.08 -11.10
C ALA A 17 -2.27 23.80 -11.93
N GLU A 18 -1.22 23.47 -12.70
CA GLU A 18 -1.17 22.23 -13.47
C GLU A 18 -1.13 20.99 -12.58
N ALA A 19 -0.40 21.02 -11.45
CA ALA A 19 -0.43 19.93 -10.48
C ALA A 19 -1.85 19.71 -9.93
N ASN A 20 -2.59 20.77 -9.60
CA ASN A 20 -3.97 20.66 -9.14
C ASN A 20 -4.90 20.10 -10.22
N ARG A 21 -4.72 20.50 -11.48
CA ARG A 21 -5.46 19.92 -12.61
C ARG A 21 -5.20 18.42 -12.75
N LEU A 22 -3.94 18.01 -12.67
CA LEU A 22 -3.54 16.59 -12.72
C LEU A 22 -4.10 15.79 -11.54
N LEU A 23 -4.20 16.39 -10.35
CA LEU A 23 -4.82 15.73 -9.18
C LEU A 23 -6.31 15.54 -9.36
N ALA A 24 -7.02 16.54 -9.87
CA ALA A 24 -8.46 16.41 -10.17
C ALA A 24 -8.72 15.31 -11.21
N LEU A 25 -7.85 15.21 -12.24
CA LEU A 25 -7.91 14.10 -13.20
C LEU A 25 -7.64 12.75 -12.51
N ALA A 26 -6.61 12.66 -11.68
CA ALA A 26 -6.28 11.43 -10.97
C ALA A 26 -7.42 10.95 -10.06
N GLU A 27 -8.08 11.87 -9.35
CA GLU A 27 -9.25 11.57 -8.52
C GLU A 27 -10.44 11.06 -9.34
N SER A 28 -10.72 11.71 -10.48
CA SER A 28 -11.77 11.27 -11.41
C SER A 28 -11.49 9.89 -12.03
N GLU A 29 -10.21 9.57 -12.27
CA GLU A 29 -9.81 8.26 -12.79
C GLU A 29 -9.86 7.20 -11.70
N LEU A 30 -9.52 7.56 -10.46
CA LEU A 30 -9.60 6.66 -9.31
C LEU A 30 -11.05 6.28 -9.01
N SER A 31 -11.99 7.23 -9.08
CA SER A 31 -13.42 6.96 -8.88
C SER A 31 -14.03 6.05 -9.95
N VAL A 32 -13.51 6.10 -11.18
CA VAL A 32 -13.92 5.22 -12.30
C VAL A 32 -13.14 3.89 -12.31
N GLY A 33 -12.17 3.70 -11.41
CA GLY A 33 -11.34 2.49 -11.36
C GLY A 33 -10.23 2.43 -12.41
N ARG A 34 -9.88 3.54 -13.06
CA ARG A 34 -8.75 3.65 -14.01
C ARG A 34 -7.41 3.85 -13.29
N LEU A 35 -7.07 2.90 -12.43
CA LEU A 35 -6.02 3.03 -11.43
C LEU A 35 -4.61 3.33 -12.01
N ARG A 36 -4.26 2.73 -13.17
CA ARG A 36 -2.96 2.98 -13.83
C ARG A 36 -2.83 4.42 -14.32
N ALA A 37 -3.93 5.01 -14.80
CA ALA A 37 -3.95 6.39 -15.25
C ALA A 37 -3.89 7.33 -14.04
N ALA A 38 -4.71 7.05 -13.02
CA ALA A 38 -4.72 7.80 -11.77
C ALA A 38 -3.32 7.90 -11.15
N ARG A 39 -2.62 6.75 -11.08
CA ARG A 39 -1.23 6.69 -10.61
C ARG A 39 -0.30 7.60 -11.40
N ARG A 40 -0.35 7.56 -12.73
CA ARG A 40 0.54 8.37 -13.58
C ARG A 40 0.32 9.86 -13.36
N HIS A 41 -0.93 10.29 -13.30
CA HIS A 41 -1.27 11.69 -13.07
C HIS A 41 -0.89 12.14 -11.65
N ALA A 42 -1.15 11.33 -10.63
CA ALA A 42 -0.76 11.64 -9.25
C ALA A 42 0.76 11.75 -9.06
N LEU A 43 1.54 10.82 -9.63
CA LEU A 43 3.02 10.89 -9.59
C LEU A 43 3.56 12.09 -10.37
N ARG A 44 2.94 12.46 -11.49
CA ARG A 44 3.31 13.68 -12.22
C ARG A 44 3.01 14.93 -11.40
N ALA A 45 1.84 15.00 -10.76
CA ALA A 45 1.49 16.10 -9.88
C ALA A 45 2.45 16.22 -8.68
N ALA A 46 2.82 15.10 -8.05
CA ALA A 46 3.79 15.08 -6.95
C ALA A 46 5.17 15.61 -7.35
N ARG A 47 5.61 15.35 -8.61
CA ARG A 47 6.87 15.89 -9.14
C ARG A 47 6.79 17.38 -9.44
N LEU A 48 5.65 17.87 -9.93
CA LEU A 48 5.44 19.28 -10.26
C LEU A 48 5.22 20.15 -9.02
N TYR A 49 4.56 19.60 -8.00
CA TYR A 49 4.30 20.30 -6.75
C TYR A 49 4.47 19.37 -5.54
N PRO A 50 5.72 19.17 -5.07
CA PRO A 50 6.05 18.25 -3.98
C PRO A 50 5.43 18.63 -2.62
N ILE A 51 5.01 19.89 -2.47
CA ILE A 51 4.40 20.42 -1.24
C ILE A 51 2.91 20.01 -1.15
N SER A 52 2.32 19.46 -2.22
CA SER A 52 0.93 19.02 -2.22
C SER A 52 0.68 17.94 -1.17
N PRO A 53 -0.28 18.12 -0.24
CA PRO A 53 -0.67 17.07 0.69
C PRO A 53 -1.45 15.92 0.00
N ARG A 54 -2.14 16.22 -1.11
CA ARG A 54 -3.01 15.26 -1.82
C ARG A 54 -2.25 14.30 -2.71
N ALA A 55 -1.24 14.81 -3.42
CA ALA A 55 -0.52 14.04 -4.43
C ALA A 55 0.08 12.72 -3.94
N PRO A 56 0.81 12.68 -2.80
CA PRO A 56 1.36 11.42 -2.29
C PRO A 56 0.26 10.45 -1.85
N VAL A 57 -0.85 10.95 -1.31
CA VAL A 57 -1.96 10.12 -0.83
C VAL A 57 -2.68 9.45 -2.00
N VAL A 58 -3.04 10.22 -3.04
CA VAL A 58 -3.68 9.67 -4.26
C VAL A 58 -2.74 8.69 -4.98
N ALA A 59 -1.44 8.98 -5.04
CA ALA A 59 -0.47 8.05 -5.64
C ALA A 59 -0.33 6.74 -4.84
N THR A 60 -0.29 6.83 -3.51
CA THR A 60 -0.23 5.66 -2.62
C THR A 60 -1.51 4.84 -2.72
N ALA A 61 -2.67 5.51 -2.68
CA ALA A 61 -3.97 4.86 -2.85
C ALA A 61 -4.03 4.11 -4.18
N ALA A 62 -3.68 4.76 -5.29
CA ALA A 62 -3.65 4.10 -6.60
C ALA A 62 -2.70 2.90 -6.66
N ASN A 63 -1.55 2.94 -5.96
CA ASN A 63 -0.64 1.79 -5.88
C ASN A 63 -1.24 0.62 -5.12
N VAL A 64 -1.86 0.86 -3.96
CA VAL A 64 -2.49 -0.22 -3.18
C VAL A 64 -3.69 -0.80 -3.90
N LEU A 65 -4.51 0.04 -4.55
CA LEU A 65 -5.64 -0.43 -5.36
C LEU A 65 -5.19 -1.23 -6.60
N LEU A 66 -4.00 -0.95 -7.13
CA LEU A 66 -3.42 -1.70 -8.25
C LEU A 66 -2.82 -3.04 -7.83
N ALA A 67 -2.53 -3.23 -6.54
CA ALA A 67 -1.97 -4.46 -6.04
C ALA A 67 -2.95 -5.61 -6.28
N ASP A 68 -2.40 -6.80 -6.53
CA ASP A 68 -3.20 -8.01 -6.57
C ASP A 68 -3.80 -8.26 -5.18
N ALA A 69 -5.12 -8.34 -5.12
CA ALA A 69 -5.84 -8.55 -3.86
C ALA A 69 -5.51 -9.90 -3.21
N SER A 70 -4.97 -10.86 -3.98
CA SER A 70 -4.51 -12.14 -3.45
C SER A 70 -3.13 -12.07 -2.77
N SER A 71 -2.35 -11.00 -3.02
CA SER A 71 -1.05 -10.81 -2.38
C SER A 71 -1.10 -9.72 -1.30
N HIS A 72 -1.02 -10.18 -0.04
CA HIS A 72 -0.88 -9.28 1.11
C HIS A 72 0.43 -8.47 1.06
N HIS A 73 1.50 -9.01 0.45
CA HIS A 73 2.76 -8.28 0.24
C HIS A 73 2.57 -7.12 -0.74
N ALA A 74 1.92 -7.38 -1.88
CA ALA A 74 1.64 -6.36 -2.88
C ALA A 74 0.75 -5.24 -2.31
N VAL A 75 -0.28 -5.58 -1.53
CA VAL A 75 -1.17 -4.60 -0.88
C VAL A 75 -0.40 -3.70 0.09
N LEU A 76 0.59 -4.25 0.81
CA LEU A 76 1.47 -3.48 1.70
C LEU A 76 2.62 -2.76 0.96
N LEU A 77 2.66 -2.84 -0.37
CA LEU A 77 3.73 -2.30 -1.22
C LEU A 77 5.11 -2.84 -0.83
N LEU A 78 5.15 -4.09 -0.39
CA LEU A 78 6.37 -4.82 -0.07
C LEU A 78 6.89 -5.55 -1.32
N PRO A 79 8.21 -5.77 -1.44
CA PRO A 79 8.74 -6.71 -2.40
C PRO A 79 8.11 -8.09 -2.18
N GLU A 80 7.76 -8.75 -3.28
CA GLU A 80 7.46 -10.18 -3.23
C GLU A 80 8.74 -10.94 -2.87
N PRO A 81 8.66 -11.98 -2.03
CA PRO A 81 9.81 -12.84 -1.81
C PRO A 81 10.13 -13.55 -3.14
N ASP A 82 11.25 -13.18 -3.77
CA ASP A 82 11.73 -13.78 -5.03
C ASP A 82 12.06 -15.28 -4.88
N ASP A 83 12.29 -15.72 -3.64
CA ASP A 83 12.65 -17.10 -3.27
C ASP A 83 11.70 -17.58 -2.17
N PRO A 84 10.98 -18.70 -2.34
CA PRO A 84 10.15 -19.29 -1.28
C PRO A 84 10.95 -19.68 -0.03
N ASP A 85 12.28 -19.85 -0.14
CA ASP A 85 13.18 -20.15 0.97
C ASP A 85 13.85 -18.90 1.56
N ALA A 86 13.63 -17.71 0.99
CA ALA A 86 14.10 -16.46 1.60
C ALA A 86 13.40 -16.23 2.94
N SER A 87 14.18 -15.78 3.93
CA SER A 87 13.61 -15.45 5.23
C SER A 87 12.56 -14.35 5.08
N PRO A 88 11.30 -14.59 5.49
CA PRO A 88 10.27 -13.56 5.41
C PRO A 88 10.70 -12.36 6.26
N LEU A 89 10.18 -11.18 5.91
CA LEU A 89 10.37 -9.98 6.71
C LEU A 89 10.08 -10.28 8.18
N SER A 90 10.98 -9.84 9.06
CA SER A 90 10.74 -10.00 10.48
C SER A 90 9.47 -9.26 10.90
N THR A 91 8.81 -9.73 11.96
CA THR A 91 7.57 -9.10 12.46
C THR A 91 7.75 -7.63 12.80
N SER A 92 8.95 -7.22 13.21
CA SER A 92 9.29 -5.83 13.52
C SER A 92 9.44 -4.97 12.24
N GLU A 93 10.05 -5.51 11.19
CA GLU A 93 10.15 -4.86 9.88
C GLU A 93 8.78 -4.70 9.25
N LEU A 94 7.97 -5.76 9.24
CA LEU A 94 6.60 -5.73 8.74
C LEU A 94 5.77 -4.65 9.47
N ARG A 95 5.85 -4.61 10.80
CA ARG A 95 5.17 -3.58 11.62
C ARG A 95 5.67 -2.18 11.29
N ARG A 96 6.97 -2.00 11.06
CA ARG A 96 7.56 -0.71 10.70
C ARG A 96 7.06 -0.25 9.33
N HIS A 97 7.02 -1.15 8.35
CA HIS A 97 6.49 -0.88 7.01
C HIS A 97 5.02 -0.49 7.06
N PHE A 98 4.19 -1.29 7.75
CA PHE A 98 2.77 -0.99 7.93
C PHE A 98 2.56 0.41 8.53
N LYS A 99 3.25 0.73 9.64
CA LYS A 99 3.16 2.07 10.25
C LYS A 99 3.61 3.19 9.30
N SER A 100 4.63 2.94 8.48
CA SER A 100 5.11 3.90 7.48
C SER A 100 4.05 4.15 6.39
N LEU A 101 3.36 3.10 5.93
CA LEU A 101 2.27 3.19 4.97
C LEU A 101 1.06 3.93 5.55
N VAL A 102 0.65 3.59 6.78
CA VAL A 102 -0.43 4.32 7.49
C VAL A 102 -0.08 5.80 7.60
N LYS A 103 1.18 6.11 7.89
CA LYS A 103 1.67 7.49 7.95
C LYS A 103 1.58 8.16 6.58
N SER A 104 2.00 7.52 5.48
CA SER A 104 1.95 8.14 4.15
C SER A 104 0.53 8.43 3.66
N LEU A 105 -0.46 7.63 4.08
CA LEU A 105 -1.87 7.87 3.76
C LEU A 105 -2.48 9.03 4.55
N ARG A 106 -1.91 9.38 5.71
CA ARG A 106 -2.42 10.43 6.61
C ARG A 106 -1.60 11.72 6.57
N VAL A 107 -0.35 11.67 6.12
CA VAL A 107 0.52 12.85 6.02
C VAL A 107 -0.10 13.84 5.02
N GLY A 108 -0.47 15.01 5.53
CA GLY A 108 -1.08 16.07 4.73
C GLY A 108 -2.61 16.12 4.79
N LEU A 109 -3.29 15.12 5.37
CA LEU A 109 -4.73 15.18 5.65
C LEU A 109 -4.96 15.80 7.04
N ASP A 110 -4.89 17.11 7.12
CA ASP A 110 -5.43 17.85 8.28
C ASP A 110 -6.95 18.01 8.16
N ALA A 111 -7.60 18.52 9.21
CA ALA A 111 -9.05 18.70 9.22
C ALA A 111 -9.56 19.58 8.06
N ALA A 112 -8.79 20.60 7.66
CA ALA A 112 -9.13 21.47 6.55
C ALA A 112 -9.06 20.74 5.20
N THR A 113 -8.00 19.95 4.98
CA THR A 113 -7.81 19.13 3.78
C THR A 113 -8.85 18.03 3.70
N ALA A 114 -9.23 17.43 4.84
CA ALA A 114 -10.27 16.42 4.89
C ALA A 114 -11.63 16.96 4.43
N VAL A 115 -11.98 18.19 4.82
CA VAL A 115 -13.21 18.87 4.38
C VAL A 115 -13.13 19.26 2.90
N ALA A 116 -11.97 19.74 2.44
CA ALA A 116 -11.80 20.18 1.05
C ALA A 116 -11.79 19.02 0.05
N TYR A 117 -11.35 17.82 0.46
CA TYR A 117 -11.14 16.68 -0.43
C TYR A 117 -11.70 15.38 0.16
N PRO A 118 -13.03 15.28 0.37
CA PRO A 118 -13.66 14.14 1.04
C PRO A 118 -13.43 12.81 0.29
N PHE A 119 -13.33 12.87 -1.04
CA PHE A 119 -13.02 11.68 -1.85
C PHE A 119 -11.63 11.12 -1.56
N VAL A 120 -10.63 11.99 -1.39
CA VAL A 120 -9.25 11.56 -1.08
C VAL A 120 -9.19 10.91 0.30
N VAL A 121 -9.94 11.45 1.26
CA VAL A 121 -10.09 10.85 2.60
C VAL A 121 -10.72 9.47 2.50
N ALA A 122 -11.86 9.35 1.80
CA ALA A 122 -12.55 8.07 1.64
C ALA A 122 -11.67 7.02 0.95
N ALA A 123 -10.94 7.40 -0.10
CA ALA A 123 -10.00 6.51 -0.77
C ALA A 123 -8.84 6.09 0.16
N ALA A 124 -8.33 7.01 0.98
CA ALA A 124 -7.29 6.70 1.96
C ALA A 124 -7.80 5.74 3.06
N GLU A 125 -9.05 5.89 3.52
CA GLU A 125 -9.69 4.99 4.48
C GLU A 125 -9.92 3.59 3.91
N GLU A 126 -10.42 3.49 2.67
CA GLU A 126 -10.59 2.21 1.98
C GLU A 126 -9.25 1.46 1.85
N VAL A 127 -8.22 2.18 1.40
CA VAL A 127 -6.87 1.64 1.24
C VAL A 127 -6.25 1.25 2.58
N LEU A 128 -6.49 2.03 3.63
CA LEU A 128 -6.08 1.70 4.99
C LEU A 128 -6.77 0.43 5.50
N GLY A 129 -8.05 0.23 5.17
CA GLY A 129 -8.77 -1.01 5.45
C GLY A 129 -8.08 -2.21 4.82
N ARG A 130 -7.83 -2.17 3.50
CA ARG A 130 -7.11 -3.24 2.78
C ARG A 130 -5.71 -3.50 3.35
N ALA A 131 -4.97 -2.45 3.66
CA ALA A 131 -3.63 -2.58 4.26
C ALA A 131 -3.68 -3.22 5.66
N THR A 132 -4.72 -2.92 6.44
CA THR A 132 -4.91 -3.51 7.78
C THR A 132 -5.24 -4.99 7.67
N GLU A 133 -6.16 -5.37 6.78
CA GLU A 133 -6.48 -6.77 6.49
C GLU A 133 -5.25 -7.56 6.04
N ALA A 134 -4.44 -6.99 5.14
CA ALA A 134 -3.20 -7.61 4.68
C ALA A 134 -2.16 -7.76 5.80
N TYR A 135 -2.01 -6.75 6.65
CA TYR A 135 -1.11 -6.82 7.80
C TYR A 135 -1.56 -7.87 8.83
N ASP A 136 -2.85 -7.94 9.12
CA ASP A 136 -3.42 -8.93 10.03
C ASP A 136 -3.25 -10.35 9.48
N ALA A 137 -3.43 -10.54 8.16
CA ALA A 137 -3.20 -11.83 7.52
C ALA A 137 -1.73 -12.29 7.59
N LEU A 138 -0.77 -11.36 7.43
CA LEU A 138 0.66 -11.66 7.52
C LEU A 138 1.18 -11.81 8.95
N THR A 139 0.47 -11.25 9.94
CA THR A 139 0.84 -11.35 11.36
C THR A 139 0.01 -12.37 12.14
N ALA A 140 -0.99 -12.98 11.48
CA ALA A 140 -1.77 -14.06 12.04
C ALA A 140 -0.83 -15.19 12.50
N PRO A 141 -0.98 -15.69 13.74
CA PRO A 141 -0.18 -16.81 14.18
C PRO A 141 -0.42 -18.00 13.26
N ALA A 142 0.66 -18.68 12.85
CA ALA A 142 0.54 -19.89 12.07
C ALA A 142 -0.42 -20.86 12.78
N PRO A 143 -1.34 -21.51 12.05
CA PRO A 143 -2.23 -22.50 12.66
C PRO A 143 -1.35 -23.52 13.37
N GLY A 144 -1.51 -23.64 14.69
CA GLY A 144 -0.69 -24.54 15.46
C GLY A 144 -0.83 -25.96 14.91
N THR A 145 0.27 -26.70 14.82
CA THR A 145 0.23 -28.11 14.45
C THR A 145 0.23 -28.98 15.70
N PHE A 146 -0.16 -30.24 15.53
CA PHE A 146 0.02 -31.27 16.54
C PHE A 146 0.42 -32.58 15.84
N TRP A 147 1.09 -33.44 16.59
CA TRP A 147 1.51 -34.74 16.13
C TRP A 147 0.58 -35.80 16.71
N THR A 148 0.15 -36.75 15.87
CA THR A 148 -0.56 -37.94 16.33
C THR A 148 -0.06 -39.18 15.61
N ALA A 149 -0.08 -40.32 16.30
CA ALA A 149 0.30 -41.60 15.74
C ALA A 149 -0.87 -42.18 14.94
N CYS A 150 -0.61 -42.55 13.68
CA CYS A 150 -1.63 -43.19 12.84
C CYS A 150 -1.79 -44.67 13.24
N ALA A 151 -3.03 -45.07 13.52
CA ALA A 151 -3.35 -46.45 13.90
C ALA A 151 -3.08 -47.48 12.78
N GLY A 152 -3.13 -47.06 11.51
CA GLY A 152 -2.90 -47.94 10.36
C GLY A 152 -1.42 -48.17 10.05
N CYS A 153 -0.65 -47.10 9.91
CA CYS A 153 0.76 -47.19 9.48
C CYS A 153 1.78 -47.13 10.63
N ARG A 154 1.34 -46.85 11.87
CA ARG A 154 2.21 -46.67 13.07
C ARG A 154 3.25 -45.56 12.95
N LEU A 155 3.10 -44.63 12.01
CA LEU A 155 3.94 -43.45 11.85
C LEU A 155 3.33 -42.23 12.56
N LEU A 156 4.20 -41.27 12.89
CA LEU A 156 3.82 -39.95 13.37
C LEU A 156 3.47 -39.06 12.18
N HIS A 157 2.27 -38.49 12.22
CA HIS A 157 1.81 -37.53 11.23
C HIS A 157 1.56 -36.19 11.91
N GLU A 158 2.02 -35.12 11.25
CA GLU A 158 1.72 -33.75 11.63
C GLU A 158 0.39 -33.34 11.02
N PHE A 159 -0.50 -32.79 11.84
CA PHE A 159 -1.78 -32.27 11.41
C PHE A 159 -1.96 -30.84 11.90
N GLU A 160 -2.69 -30.05 11.13
CA GLU A 160 -3.15 -28.74 11.57
C GLU A 160 -4.18 -28.89 12.71
N ARG A 161 -4.07 -28.08 13.77
CA ARG A 161 -5.00 -28.13 14.91
C ARG A 161 -6.45 -27.81 14.56
N LYS A 162 -6.73 -27.24 13.37
CA LYS A 162 -8.09 -27.05 12.86
C LYS A 162 -8.90 -28.36 12.75
N TYR A 163 -8.23 -29.51 12.74
CA TYR A 163 -8.84 -30.84 12.67
C TYR A 163 -9.14 -31.48 14.05
N VAL A 164 -8.83 -30.79 15.16
CA VAL A 164 -9.14 -31.27 16.51
C VAL A 164 -10.38 -30.56 17.05
N GLY A 165 -11.49 -31.28 17.15
CA GLY A 165 -12.74 -30.83 17.76
C GLY A 165 -13.80 -30.34 16.76
N TYR A 166 -14.66 -31.28 16.34
CA TYR A 166 -16.08 -31.04 16.05
C TYR A 166 -16.90 -31.99 16.91
#